data_AF-A0A7V1LSL7-F1
#
_entry.id   AF-A0A7V1LSL7-F1
#
_cell.length_a   1.000
_cell.length_b   1.000
_cell.length_c   1.000
_cell.angle_alpha   90.00
_cell.angle_beta   90.00
_cell.angle_gamma   90.00
#
_symmetry.space_group_name_H-M   'P 1'
#
loop_
_entity.id
_entity.type
_entity.pdbx_description
1 polymer ?
#
loop_
_entity_poly.entity_id
_entity_poly.type
_entity_poly.pdbx_seq_one_letter_code
_entity_poly.pdbx_strand_id
1 'polypeptide(L)'
;MITKQLDIFNESVVITPNTEGIKYAGSKLKILPYIIKIMSGLDDISNVLDGFSGSTRVSQAFAQLGYNTTSSDIAVWSEVFAICYLKSKKDDSFYQKIIDSLNNLNGYDGWYTEHYGAELNGTKRPFQSKNTRKLDAIRDEIEKLNLEWEDKCVILTSLIYALDSVDSTLGHYVSYLSKWSPRSHNELVLKLPRRYEHNGDHRIICGDIFDTVSKNKFDFAYFDPPYGSNNEKMPPSRVRYASYYHIWTTIIKHDKPELFGKVNRRVDSRDLESASIFEEFRKDEDGKFLATKALRELIEKTNAHYILLSYSSGGRATKQELSDIIQETGKLLKVVEVDYKKNVMANMRWTNDWVNSDGKYHEYLFLMEKT
;
A
#
# COMPACT_ATOMS: atom_id res chain seq x y z
N MET A 1 20.18 2.92 -16.90
CA MET A 1 21.35 3.27 -16.06
C MET A 1 20.91 4.30 -15.06
N ILE A 2 20.90 3.95 -13.76
CA ILE A 2 20.71 4.93 -12.69
C ILE A 2 21.90 5.89 -12.75
N THR A 3 21.64 7.19 -12.86
CA THR A 3 22.67 8.21 -12.77
C THR A 3 23.24 8.18 -11.35
N LYS A 4 24.33 7.43 -11.14
CA LYS A 4 25.05 7.38 -9.86
C LYS A 4 25.81 8.70 -9.71
N GLN A 5 25.23 9.66 -9.02
CA GLN A 5 25.96 10.85 -8.59
C GLN A 5 26.75 10.46 -7.33
N LEU A 6 28.06 10.65 -7.33
CA LEU A 6 28.90 10.36 -6.16
C LEU A 6 28.91 11.59 -5.23
N ASP A 7 28.78 11.39 -3.92
CA ASP A 7 29.03 12.47 -2.96
C ASP A 7 30.55 12.70 -2.76
N ILE A 8 30.87 13.67 -1.90
CA ILE A 8 32.25 14.00 -1.52
C ILE A 8 33.00 12.86 -0.81
N PHE A 9 32.31 11.78 -0.43
CA PHE A 9 32.86 10.58 0.18
C PHE A 9 32.89 9.38 -0.77
N ASN A 10 32.60 9.60 -2.06
CA ASN A 10 32.52 8.55 -3.07
C ASN A 10 31.39 7.53 -2.81
N GLU A 11 30.36 7.87 -2.02
CA GLU A 11 29.14 7.08 -1.91
C GLU A 11 28.17 7.42 -3.06
N SER A 12 27.49 6.42 -3.61
CA SER A 12 26.42 6.66 -4.60
C SER A 12 25.24 7.37 -3.93
N VAL A 13 25.02 8.63 -4.29
CA VAL A 13 23.81 9.38 -3.95
C VAL A 13 22.73 8.98 -4.93
N VAL A 14 21.86 8.06 -4.52
CA VAL A 14 20.63 7.78 -5.26
C VAL A 14 19.53 8.67 -4.70
N ILE A 15 19.09 9.61 -5.52
CA ILE A 15 17.95 10.47 -5.20
C ILE A 15 16.69 9.59 -5.19
N THR A 16 16.00 9.57 -4.06
CA THR A 16 14.72 8.85 -3.94
C THR A 16 13.67 9.54 -4.79
N PRO A 17 13.05 8.86 -5.77
CA PRO A 17 12.00 9.45 -6.58
C PRO A 17 10.80 9.87 -5.73
N ASN A 18 10.13 10.93 -6.16
CA ASN A 18 8.85 11.32 -5.56
C ASN A 18 7.78 10.32 -6.00
N THR A 19 6.89 9.99 -5.08
CA THR A 19 5.81 9.02 -5.31
C THR A 19 4.51 9.55 -4.74
N GLU A 20 3.40 8.94 -5.13
CA GLU A 20 2.06 9.25 -4.65
C GLU A 20 1.37 7.99 -4.10
N GLY A 21 0.32 8.20 -3.32
CA GLY A 21 -0.41 7.13 -2.65
C GLY A 21 -1.36 7.68 -1.61
N ILE A 22 -2.42 6.94 -1.33
CA ILE A 22 -3.42 7.22 -0.29
C ILE A 22 -2.84 7.09 1.12
N LYS A 23 -3.61 7.55 2.12
CA LYS A 23 -3.40 7.11 3.51
C LYS A 23 -3.45 5.59 3.59
N TYR A 24 -2.35 5.01 4.03
CA TYR A 24 -2.13 3.57 3.96
C TYR A 24 -1.34 3.09 5.19
N ALA A 25 -1.89 2.11 5.90
CA ALA A 25 -1.25 1.45 7.01
C ALA A 25 -0.05 0.67 6.48
N GLY A 26 1.13 0.89 7.06
CA GLY A 26 2.36 0.31 6.53
C GLY A 26 2.91 1.02 5.28
N SER A 27 2.47 2.24 4.95
CA SER A 27 3.06 3.01 3.84
C SER A 27 4.58 3.14 3.97
N LYS A 28 5.30 2.74 2.93
CA LYS A 28 6.77 2.73 2.91
C LYS A 28 7.43 4.04 2.51
N LEU A 29 6.67 5.14 2.40
CA LEU A 29 7.21 6.45 2.03
C LEU A 29 8.44 6.85 2.84
N LYS A 30 8.45 6.61 4.16
CA LYS A 30 9.57 6.97 5.04
C LYS A 30 10.78 6.04 4.92
N ILE A 31 10.59 4.78 4.52
CA ILE A 31 11.68 3.81 4.40
C ILE A 31 12.19 3.66 2.96
N LEU A 32 11.46 4.21 1.99
CA LEU A 32 11.78 4.18 0.56
C LEU A 32 13.25 4.58 0.27
N PRO A 33 13.83 5.63 0.91
CA PRO A 33 15.24 5.95 0.71
C PRO A 33 16.20 4.84 1.12
N TYR A 34 15.87 4.06 2.15
CA TYR A 34 16.71 2.94 2.61
C TYR A 34 16.61 1.76 1.65
N ILE A 35 15.41 1.44 1.14
CA ILE A 35 15.19 0.41 0.12
C ILE A 35 16.04 0.72 -1.12
N ILE A 36 15.96 1.96 -1.60
CA ILE A 36 16.71 2.41 -2.78
C ILE A 36 18.22 2.41 -2.52
N LYS A 37 18.68 2.85 -1.34
CA LYS A 37 20.11 2.82 -0.98
C LYS A 37 20.65 1.38 -0.88
N ILE A 38 19.87 0.44 -0.39
CA ILE A 38 20.26 -0.98 -0.35
C ILE A 38 20.40 -1.50 -1.78
N MET A 39 19.37 -1.28 -2.60
CA MET A 39 19.32 -1.76 -3.98
C MET A 39 20.41 -1.15 -4.86
N SER A 40 20.79 0.11 -4.66
CA SER A 40 21.83 0.78 -5.45
C SER A 40 23.24 0.22 -5.25
N GLY A 41 23.45 -0.52 -4.15
CA GLY A 41 24.68 -1.23 -3.85
C GLY A 41 24.72 -2.66 -4.39
N LEU A 42 23.69 -3.09 -5.12
CA LEU A 42 23.63 -4.38 -5.79
C LEU A 42 23.95 -4.20 -7.28
N ASP A 43 24.62 -5.19 -7.85
CA ASP A 43 24.96 -5.23 -9.27
C ASP A 43 23.98 -6.13 -10.03
N ASP A 44 23.94 -6.00 -11.36
CA ASP A 44 23.17 -6.85 -12.28
C ASP A 44 21.65 -6.92 -12.04
N ILE A 45 21.05 -5.84 -11.51
CA ILE A 45 19.59 -5.76 -11.29
C ILE A 45 18.89 -5.07 -12.47
N SER A 46 17.97 -5.77 -13.13
CA SER A 46 17.10 -5.20 -14.17
C SER A 46 15.62 -5.45 -13.90
N ASN A 47 15.26 -6.67 -13.52
CA ASN A 47 13.90 -7.13 -13.31
C ASN A 47 13.58 -7.21 -11.82
N VAL A 48 12.59 -6.45 -11.38
CA VAL A 48 12.35 -6.22 -9.95
C VAL A 48 10.90 -6.51 -9.61
N LEU A 49 10.68 -7.12 -8.45
CA LEU A 49 9.35 -7.40 -7.90
C LEU A 49 9.09 -6.51 -6.69
N ASP A 50 7.95 -5.83 -6.69
CA ASP A 50 7.29 -5.30 -5.50
C ASP A 50 6.11 -6.24 -5.17
N GLY A 51 6.33 -7.19 -4.25
CA GLY A 51 5.46 -8.35 -4.05
C GLY A 51 4.19 -8.08 -3.22
N PHE A 52 4.11 -6.91 -2.58
CA PHE A 52 2.96 -6.46 -1.79
C PHE A 52 2.78 -4.97 -2.01
N SER A 53 2.48 -4.59 -3.26
CA SER A 53 2.67 -3.22 -3.74
C SER A 53 1.79 -2.20 -3.02
N GLY A 54 0.62 -2.60 -2.51
CA GLY A 54 -0.27 -1.73 -1.78
C GLY A 54 -0.55 -0.42 -2.53
N SER A 55 -0.22 0.73 -1.93
CA SER A 55 -0.37 2.04 -2.59
C SER A 55 0.64 2.34 -3.71
N THR A 56 1.48 1.38 -4.09
CA THR A 56 2.46 1.38 -5.20
C THR A 56 3.65 2.31 -5.04
N ARG A 57 3.95 2.77 -3.82
CA ARG A 57 5.08 3.66 -3.52
C ARG A 57 6.41 3.07 -3.99
N VAL A 58 6.67 1.80 -3.69
CA VAL A 58 7.93 1.13 -4.08
C VAL A 58 7.95 0.88 -5.59
N SER A 59 6.86 0.32 -6.14
CA SER A 59 6.67 0.12 -7.58
C SER A 59 6.92 1.40 -8.42
N GLN A 60 6.36 2.55 -8.02
CA GLN A 60 6.55 3.83 -8.69
C GLN A 60 8.02 4.28 -8.67
N ALA A 61 8.71 4.08 -7.56
CA ALA A 61 10.11 4.46 -7.44
C ALA A 61 11.01 3.57 -8.30
N PHE A 62 10.77 2.26 -8.32
CA PHE A 62 11.51 1.34 -9.18
C PHE A 62 11.32 1.66 -10.67
N ALA A 63 10.10 1.96 -11.10
CA ALA A 63 9.84 2.36 -12.48
C ALA A 63 10.56 3.65 -12.85
N GLN A 64 10.52 4.68 -11.99
CA GLN A 64 11.23 5.95 -12.20
C GLN A 64 12.76 5.80 -12.23
N LEU A 65 13.31 4.80 -11.53
CA LEU A 65 14.74 4.48 -11.56
C LEU A 65 15.15 3.65 -12.80
N GLY A 66 14.19 3.28 -13.65
CA GLY A 66 14.41 2.60 -14.92
C GLY A 66 14.47 1.08 -14.85
N TYR A 67 13.94 0.46 -13.78
CA TYR A 67 13.87 -1.00 -13.67
C TYR A 67 12.61 -1.57 -14.33
N ASN A 68 12.70 -2.81 -14.86
CA ASN A 68 11.54 -3.58 -15.29
C ASN A 68 10.75 -4.04 -14.08
N THR A 69 9.80 -3.21 -13.66
CA THR A 69 9.08 -3.39 -12.40
C THR A 69 7.85 -4.26 -12.58
N THR A 70 7.77 -5.33 -11.80
CA THR A 70 6.56 -6.12 -11.59
C THR A 70 5.91 -5.70 -10.28
N SER A 71 4.70 -5.15 -10.38
CA SER A 71 3.87 -4.75 -9.22
C SER A 71 2.87 -5.87 -8.93
N SER A 72 2.87 -6.41 -7.72
CA SER A 72 2.01 -7.52 -7.33
C SER A 72 1.28 -7.23 -6.02
N ASP A 73 -0.02 -7.46 -6.01
CA ASP A 73 -0.86 -7.43 -4.82
C ASP A 73 -2.15 -8.23 -5.07
N ILE A 74 -2.84 -8.65 -4.02
CA ILE A 74 -4.14 -9.31 -4.14
C ILE A 74 -5.28 -8.29 -4.32
N ALA A 75 -5.05 -7.03 -3.91
CA ALA A 75 -6.06 -6.00 -3.91
C ALA A 75 -6.22 -5.34 -5.30
N VAL A 76 -7.45 -5.37 -5.83
CA VAL A 76 -7.79 -4.73 -7.12
C VAL A 76 -7.48 -3.23 -7.15
N TRP A 77 -7.50 -2.56 -6.01
CA TRP A 77 -7.17 -1.14 -5.94
C TRP A 77 -5.66 -0.87 -6.04
N SER A 78 -4.82 -1.84 -5.68
CA SER A 78 -3.38 -1.76 -5.93
C SER A 78 -3.09 -1.90 -7.43
N GLU A 79 -3.78 -2.83 -8.11
CA GLU A 79 -3.69 -2.98 -9.58
C GLU A 79 -4.03 -1.69 -10.31
N VAL A 80 -5.15 -1.03 -9.95
CA VAL A 80 -5.56 0.24 -10.56
C VAL A 80 -4.48 1.32 -10.42
N PHE A 81 -3.87 1.44 -9.23
CA PHE A 81 -2.76 2.38 -9.03
C PHE A 81 -1.53 1.98 -9.85
N ALA A 82 -1.19 0.69 -9.87
CA ALA A 82 -0.03 0.20 -10.60
C ALA A 82 -0.18 0.47 -12.10
N ILE A 83 -1.35 0.21 -12.68
CA ILE A 83 -1.64 0.51 -14.09
C ILE A 83 -1.57 2.03 -14.35
N CYS A 84 -2.14 2.84 -13.45
CA CYS A 84 -2.07 4.30 -13.55
C CYS A 84 -0.62 4.79 -13.66
N TYR A 85 0.29 4.33 -12.80
CA TYR A 85 1.66 4.84 -12.77
C TYR A 85 2.64 4.13 -13.70
N LEU A 86 2.44 2.84 -14.00
CA LEU A 86 3.41 2.01 -14.72
C LEU A 86 2.98 1.67 -16.17
N LYS A 87 1.71 1.83 -16.53
CA LYS A 87 1.21 1.42 -17.87
C LYS A 87 0.56 2.52 -18.69
N SER A 88 -0.06 3.50 -18.06
CA SER A 88 -0.80 4.53 -18.80
C SER A 88 0.13 5.37 -19.70
N LYS A 89 -0.26 5.56 -20.97
CA LYS A 89 0.62 6.15 -22.01
C LYS A 89 0.13 7.46 -22.61
N LYS A 90 -1.15 7.81 -22.45
CA LYS A 90 -1.66 9.05 -23.06
C LYS A 90 -1.11 10.26 -22.33
N ASP A 91 -1.13 11.39 -23.01
CA ASP A 91 -0.68 12.67 -22.46
C ASP A 91 -1.55 13.11 -21.28
N ASP A 92 -0.94 13.82 -20.33
CA ASP A 92 -1.65 14.43 -19.20
C ASP A 92 -2.83 15.31 -19.64
N SER A 93 -2.71 16.00 -20.78
CA SER A 93 -3.78 16.85 -21.33
C SER A 93 -5.04 16.08 -21.72
N PHE A 94 -4.92 14.80 -22.09
CA PHE A 94 -6.07 13.94 -22.39
C PHE A 94 -6.89 13.68 -21.12
N TYR A 95 -6.22 13.26 -20.05
CA TYR A 95 -6.87 12.96 -18.77
C TYR A 95 -7.38 14.22 -18.08
N GLN A 96 -6.65 15.34 -18.17
CA GLN A 96 -7.05 16.59 -17.54
C GLN A 96 -8.41 17.08 -18.06
N LYS A 97 -8.66 16.99 -19.38
CA LYS A 97 -9.97 17.34 -19.98
C LYS A 97 -11.12 16.51 -19.38
N ILE A 98 -10.89 15.22 -19.18
CA ILE A 98 -11.88 14.31 -18.57
C ILE A 98 -12.10 14.70 -17.10
N ILE A 99 -11.02 14.90 -16.34
CA ILE A 99 -11.07 15.29 -14.94
C ILE A 99 -11.83 16.61 -14.75
N ASP A 100 -11.58 17.60 -15.61
CA ASP A 100 -12.28 18.89 -15.57
C ASP A 100 -13.78 18.73 -15.82
N SER A 101 -14.17 17.90 -16.79
CA SER A 101 -15.58 17.57 -17.05
C SER A 101 -16.22 16.88 -15.84
N LEU A 102 -15.56 15.90 -15.24
CA LEU A 102 -16.06 15.18 -14.05
C LEU A 102 -16.18 16.10 -12.83
N ASN A 103 -15.23 17.04 -12.65
CA ASN A 103 -15.27 18.00 -11.56
C ASN A 103 -16.45 18.98 -11.64
N ASN A 104 -16.99 19.21 -12.84
CA ASN A 104 -18.13 20.09 -13.10
C ASN A 104 -19.50 19.41 -13.00
N LEU A 105 -19.55 18.10 -12.75
CA LEU A 105 -20.82 17.38 -12.59
C LEU A 105 -21.57 17.86 -11.34
N ASN A 106 -22.88 18.02 -11.49
CA ASN A 106 -23.79 18.12 -10.36
C ASN A 106 -23.95 16.74 -9.73
N GLY A 107 -23.76 16.66 -8.41
CA GLY A 107 -23.98 15.44 -7.66
C GLY A 107 -25.48 15.13 -7.47
N TYR A 108 -25.80 13.87 -7.22
CA TYR A 108 -27.15 13.43 -6.81
C TYR A 108 -27.04 12.36 -5.73
N ASP A 109 -28.13 12.15 -4.98
CA ASP A 109 -28.20 11.07 -4.00
C ASP A 109 -28.30 9.71 -4.70
N GLY A 110 -27.24 8.91 -4.62
CA GLY A 110 -27.22 7.53 -5.13
C GLY A 110 -26.79 6.53 -4.05
N TRP A 111 -26.29 5.38 -4.50
CA TRP A 111 -25.91 4.26 -3.63
C TRP A 111 -24.78 4.66 -2.68
N TYR A 112 -23.79 5.43 -3.15
CA TYR A 112 -22.68 5.86 -2.30
C TYR A 112 -23.14 6.86 -1.23
N THR A 113 -24.05 7.79 -1.57
CA THR A 113 -24.62 8.70 -0.57
C THR A 113 -25.44 7.96 0.47
N GLU A 114 -26.27 7.01 0.07
CA GLU A 114 -27.07 6.22 1.01
C GLU A 114 -26.19 5.43 2.01
N HIS A 115 -25.14 4.78 1.51
CA HIS A 115 -24.37 3.84 2.32
C HIS A 115 -23.10 4.43 2.96
N TYR A 116 -22.48 5.44 2.34
CA TYR A 116 -21.22 6.03 2.79
C TYR A 116 -21.30 7.53 3.10
N GLY A 117 -22.43 8.18 2.82
CA GLY A 117 -22.67 9.61 3.11
C GLY A 117 -23.43 9.85 4.42
N ALA A 118 -23.20 11.00 5.04
CA ALA A 118 -24.07 11.56 6.08
C ALA A 118 -24.07 13.10 6.09
N GLU A 119 -25.22 13.70 6.41
CA GLU A 119 -25.41 15.16 6.54
C GLU A 119 -25.15 15.67 7.96
N LEU A 120 -25.61 14.92 8.97
CA LEU A 120 -25.56 15.33 10.37
C LEU A 120 -24.37 14.71 11.11
N ASN A 121 -23.86 15.43 12.10
CA ASN A 121 -22.98 14.87 13.13
C ASN A 121 -23.73 13.77 13.90
N GLY A 122 -23.15 12.56 13.99
CA GLY A 122 -23.69 11.45 14.80
C GLY A 122 -23.88 10.14 14.06
N THR A 123 -24.06 10.16 12.73
CA THR A 123 -24.05 8.93 11.91
C THR A 123 -22.61 8.62 11.53
N LYS A 124 -22.06 7.49 12.01
CA LYS A 124 -20.69 7.08 11.69
C LYS A 124 -20.58 6.73 10.21
N ARG A 125 -20.04 7.64 9.41
CA ARG A 125 -19.82 7.50 7.97
C ARG A 125 -18.44 8.04 7.57
N PRO A 126 -17.84 7.51 6.50
CA PRO A 126 -16.52 7.95 6.06
C PRO A 126 -16.53 9.32 5.39
N PHE A 127 -17.66 9.75 4.81
CA PHE A 127 -17.74 10.97 4.00
C PHE A 127 -19.01 11.77 4.32
N GLN A 128 -18.93 13.10 4.15
CA GLN A 128 -20.12 13.95 4.15
C GLN A 128 -20.95 13.72 2.88
N SER A 129 -22.27 13.83 2.98
CA SER A 129 -23.18 13.56 1.85
C SER A 129 -22.86 14.40 0.61
N LYS A 130 -22.45 15.67 0.77
CA LYS A 130 -22.01 16.51 -0.36
C LYS A 130 -20.93 15.86 -1.24
N ASN A 131 -19.98 15.14 -0.63
CA ASN A 131 -18.88 14.50 -1.34
C ASN A 131 -19.31 13.17 -1.97
N THR A 132 -20.21 12.44 -1.31
CA THR A 132 -20.73 11.17 -1.87
C THR A 132 -21.72 11.39 -3.01
N ARG A 133 -22.49 12.48 -2.99
CA ARG A 133 -23.36 12.84 -4.14
C ARG A 133 -22.56 13.06 -5.41
N LYS A 134 -21.40 13.71 -5.24
CA LYS A 134 -20.45 13.92 -6.34
C LYS A 134 -19.78 12.62 -6.76
N LEU A 135 -19.46 11.73 -5.81
CA LEU A 135 -18.98 10.38 -6.10
C LEU A 135 -20.00 9.56 -6.92
N ASP A 136 -21.28 9.57 -6.55
CA ASP A 136 -22.34 8.90 -7.30
C ASP A 136 -22.35 9.37 -8.76
N ALA A 137 -22.42 10.68 -8.98
CA ALA A 137 -22.39 11.24 -10.33
C ALA A 137 -21.11 10.91 -11.11
N ILE A 138 -19.94 11.05 -10.48
CA ILE A 138 -18.66 10.81 -11.15
C ILE A 138 -18.48 9.33 -11.52
N ARG A 139 -18.84 8.38 -10.64
CA ARG A 139 -18.69 6.97 -11.00
C ARG A 139 -19.66 6.55 -12.09
N ASP A 140 -20.92 6.97 -12.04
CA ASP A 140 -21.85 6.62 -13.11
C ASP A 140 -21.41 7.24 -14.46
N GLU A 141 -20.79 8.43 -14.44
CA GLU A 141 -20.25 9.05 -15.66
C GLU A 141 -19.01 8.33 -16.20
N ILE A 142 -18.09 7.88 -15.33
CA ILE A 142 -16.90 7.12 -15.75
C ILE A 142 -17.27 5.85 -16.54
N GLU A 143 -18.40 5.20 -16.22
CA GLU A 143 -18.87 4.04 -16.99
C GLU A 143 -19.35 4.40 -18.40
N LYS A 144 -19.85 5.62 -18.62
CA LYS A 144 -20.34 6.09 -19.93
C LYS A 144 -19.22 6.54 -20.85
N LEU A 145 -18.05 6.91 -20.31
CA LEU A 145 -16.91 7.39 -21.09
C LEU A 145 -16.27 6.31 -21.98
N ASN A 146 -16.56 5.02 -21.72
CA ASN A 146 -16.05 3.87 -22.49
C ASN A 146 -14.52 3.94 -22.71
N LEU A 147 -13.78 4.26 -21.65
CA LEU A 147 -12.32 4.33 -21.67
C LEU A 147 -11.72 2.93 -21.68
N GLU A 148 -10.59 2.78 -22.39
CA GLU A 148 -9.71 1.62 -22.23
C GLU A 148 -9.30 1.47 -20.77
N TRP A 149 -9.07 0.23 -20.33
CA TRP A 149 -8.83 -0.06 -18.91
C TRP A 149 -7.67 0.76 -18.33
N GLU A 150 -6.56 0.88 -19.07
CA GLU A 150 -5.40 1.66 -18.64
C GLU A 150 -5.73 3.14 -18.38
N ASP A 151 -6.59 3.72 -19.22
CA ASP A 151 -7.01 5.10 -19.09
C ASP A 151 -8.02 5.27 -17.96
N LYS A 152 -8.96 4.32 -17.83
CA LYS A 152 -9.92 4.27 -16.73
C LYS A 152 -9.21 4.20 -15.38
N CYS A 153 -8.09 3.46 -15.29
CA CYS A 153 -7.27 3.40 -14.07
C CYS A 153 -6.72 4.75 -13.64
N VAL A 154 -6.33 5.64 -14.58
CA VAL A 154 -5.87 7.00 -14.25
C VAL A 154 -7.00 7.82 -13.63
N ILE A 155 -8.19 7.75 -14.21
CA ILE A 155 -9.36 8.49 -13.71
C ILE A 155 -9.83 7.93 -12.36
N LEU A 156 -9.86 6.61 -12.19
CA LEU A 156 -10.19 5.96 -10.92
C LEU A 156 -9.18 6.29 -9.81
N THR A 157 -7.88 6.34 -10.14
CA THR A 157 -6.84 6.76 -9.20
C THR A 157 -7.05 8.20 -8.75
N SER A 158 -7.36 9.10 -9.69
CA SER A 158 -7.71 10.50 -9.40
C SER A 158 -8.90 10.62 -8.45
N LEU A 159 -9.97 9.83 -8.70
CA LEU A 159 -11.16 9.80 -7.86
C LEU A 159 -10.86 9.31 -6.44
N ILE A 160 -10.08 8.23 -6.29
CA ILE A 160 -9.71 7.71 -4.98
C ILE A 160 -8.87 8.75 -4.21
N TYR A 161 -7.97 9.47 -4.87
CA TYR A 161 -7.18 10.53 -4.22
C TYR A 161 -8.06 11.70 -3.79
N ALA A 162 -9.04 12.09 -4.61
CA ALA A 162 -10.03 13.10 -4.24
C ALA A 162 -10.80 12.67 -2.98
N LEU A 163 -11.27 11.42 -2.93
CA LEU A 163 -11.97 10.88 -1.76
C LEU A 163 -11.08 10.80 -0.53
N ASP A 164 -9.86 10.30 -0.66
CA ASP A 164 -8.89 10.24 0.44
C ASP A 164 -8.61 11.65 1.00
N SER A 165 -8.70 12.70 0.19
CA SER A 165 -8.51 14.07 0.65
C SER A 165 -9.68 14.64 1.48
N VAL A 166 -10.86 14.02 1.43
CA VAL A 166 -12.10 14.50 2.10
C VAL A 166 -12.73 13.48 3.05
N ASP A 167 -11.99 12.44 3.44
CA ASP A 167 -12.45 11.40 4.35
C ASP A 167 -12.45 11.83 5.84
N SER A 168 -13.28 11.17 6.64
CA SER A 168 -13.36 11.32 8.09
C SER A 168 -12.97 10.04 8.84
N THR A 169 -11.80 9.51 8.49
CA THR A 169 -11.23 8.30 9.10
C THR A 169 -9.85 8.54 9.71
N LEU A 170 -9.31 7.52 10.38
CA LEU A 170 -7.92 7.47 10.85
C LEU A 170 -6.94 6.94 9.78
N GLY A 171 -7.36 6.80 8.53
CA GLY A 171 -6.57 6.23 7.43
C GLY A 171 -6.98 4.81 7.01
N HIS A 172 -8.15 4.34 7.44
CA HIS A 172 -8.76 3.06 7.06
C HIS A 172 -10.29 3.11 7.23
N TYR A 173 -11.02 2.18 6.61
CA TYR A 173 -12.48 2.20 6.51
C TYR A 173 -13.21 1.18 7.40
N VAL A 174 -12.57 0.76 8.49
CA VAL A 174 -13.15 -0.20 9.46
C VAL A 174 -13.66 0.47 10.73
N SER A 175 -13.36 1.75 10.91
CA SER A 175 -13.95 2.61 11.93
C SER A 175 -13.88 4.07 11.49
N TYR A 176 -14.86 4.87 11.93
CA TYR A 176 -15.00 6.27 11.55
C TYR A 176 -14.98 7.17 12.78
N LEU A 177 -14.50 8.41 12.61
CA LEU A 177 -14.48 9.41 13.66
C LEU A 177 -15.91 9.76 14.09
N SER A 178 -16.11 10.04 15.38
CA SER A 178 -17.41 10.48 15.90
C SER A 178 -17.77 11.91 15.50
N LYS A 179 -16.75 12.74 15.24
CA LYS A 179 -16.87 14.09 14.70
C LYS A 179 -16.17 14.15 13.35
N TRP A 180 -16.71 14.96 12.44
CA TRP A 180 -16.10 15.21 11.14
C TRP A 180 -14.65 15.69 11.27
N SER A 181 -13.76 15.11 10.47
CA SER A 181 -12.38 15.61 10.34
C SER A 181 -12.41 16.99 9.67
N PRO A 182 -11.46 17.90 9.96
CA PRO A 182 -11.39 19.20 9.30
C PRO A 182 -11.39 19.11 7.76
N ARG A 183 -10.67 18.11 7.21
CA ARG A 183 -10.59 17.90 5.75
C ARG A 183 -11.89 17.43 5.11
N SER A 184 -12.78 16.77 5.86
CA SER A 184 -14.06 16.30 5.32
C SER A 184 -15.01 17.44 4.94
N HIS A 185 -14.75 18.65 5.42
CA HIS A 185 -15.47 19.86 5.02
C HIS A 185 -15.00 20.45 3.69
N ASN A 186 -13.91 19.94 3.10
CA ASN A 186 -13.51 20.33 1.75
C ASN A 186 -14.46 19.73 0.70
N GLU A 187 -14.44 20.31 -0.49
CA GLU A 187 -15.13 19.76 -1.66
C GLU A 187 -14.31 18.62 -2.29
N LEU A 188 -15.01 17.60 -2.79
CA LEU A 188 -14.40 16.56 -3.62
C LEU A 188 -13.93 17.16 -4.95
N VAL A 189 -12.61 17.16 -5.16
CA VAL A 189 -11.97 17.67 -6.38
C VAL A 189 -10.96 16.64 -6.89
N LEU A 190 -11.20 16.10 -8.09
CA LEU A 190 -10.29 15.22 -8.80
C LEU A 190 -9.07 16.02 -9.27
N LYS A 191 -7.89 15.42 -9.11
CA LYS A 191 -6.61 15.95 -9.57
C LYS A 191 -5.88 14.87 -10.35
N LEU A 192 -5.21 15.26 -11.43
CA LEU A 192 -4.42 14.32 -12.21
C LEU A 192 -3.31 13.72 -11.33
N PRO A 193 -3.20 12.39 -11.22
CA PRO A 193 -2.06 11.76 -10.57
C PRO A 193 -0.76 12.18 -11.23
N ARG A 194 0.29 12.44 -10.44
CA ARG A 194 1.61 12.82 -10.94
C ARG A 194 2.31 11.61 -11.55
N ARG A 195 2.09 11.41 -12.84
CA ARG A 195 2.72 10.36 -13.63
C ARG A 195 4.10 10.80 -14.11
N TYR A 196 4.94 9.81 -14.40
CA TYR A 196 6.30 10.02 -14.89
C TYR A 196 6.51 9.14 -16.11
N GLU A 197 7.17 9.70 -17.13
CA GLU A 197 7.59 8.90 -18.27
C GLU A 197 8.72 7.94 -17.87
N HIS A 198 8.60 6.71 -18.33
CA HIS A 198 9.61 5.67 -18.19
C HIS A 198 9.48 4.70 -19.37
N ASN A 199 10.52 3.91 -19.61
CA ASN A 199 10.62 2.98 -20.74
C ASN A 199 10.78 1.52 -20.28
N GLY A 200 10.47 1.22 -19.01
CA GLY A 200 10.61 -0.12 -18.46
C GLY A 200 9.53 -1.06 -18.97
N ASP A 201 9.86 -2.35 -19.10
CA ASP A 201 8.85 -3.38 -19.37
C ASP A 201 8.14 -3.75 -18.06
N HIS A 202 7.14 -2.95 -17.71
CA HIS A 202 6.39 -3.09 -16.48
C HIS A 202 5.33 -4.18 -16.56
N ARG A 203 5.14 -4.93 -15.48
CA ARG A 203 4.07 -5.94 -15.35
C ARG A 203 3.24 -5.68 -14.10
N ILE A 204 1.96 -5.96 -14.17
CA ILE A 204 1.03 -5.83 -13.04
C ILE A 204 0.37 -7.19 -12.86
N ILE A 205 0.37 -7.69 -11.63
CA ILE A 205 -0.23 -8.97 -11.26
C ILE A 205 -1.17 -8.73 -10.08
N CYS A 206 -2.47 -8.78 -10.35
CA CYS A 206 -3.48 -8.86 -9.30
C CYS A 206 -3.69 -10.33 -8.91
N GLY A 207 -3.07 -10.81 -7.84
CA GLY A 207 -3.10 -12.23 -7.51
C GLY A 207 -2.38 -12.63 -6.23
N ASP A 208 -2.40 -13.93 -5.96
CA ASP A 208 -1.71 -14.52 -4.83
C ASP A 208 -0.18 -14.48 -5.02
N ILE A 209 0.53 -14.09 -3.97
CA ILE A 209 1.98 -13.87 -4.03
C ILE A 209 2.76 -15.18 -4.26
N PHE A 210 2.30 -16.32 -3.74
CA PHE A 210 2.98 -17.61 -3.94
C PHE A 210 2.90 -18.04 -5.41
N ASP A 211 1.79 -17.74 -6.07
CA ASP A 211 1.62 -17.91 -7.51
C ASP A 211 2.53 -16.96 -8.31
N THR A 212 2.58 -15.69 -7.92
CA THR A 212 3.44 -14.69 -8.58
C THR A 212 4.91 -15.12 -8.55
N VAL A 213 5.43 -15.49 -7.38
CA VAL A 213 6.86 -15.76 -7.21
C VAL A 213 7.29 -17.12 -7.78
N SER A 214 6.37 -18.08 -7.89
CA SER A 214 6.66 -19.42 -8.44
C SER A 214 6.63 -19.46 -9.97
N LYS A 215 5.84 -18.61 -10.62
CA LYS A 215 5.67 -18.56 -12.08
C LYS A 215 6.65 -17.60 -12.78
N ASN A 216 7.43 -16.83 -12.03
CA ASN A 216 8.28 -15.76 -12.56
C ASN A 216 9.69 -15.81 -11.98
N LYS A 217 10.65 -15.22 -12.68
CA LYS A 217 12.03 -15.02 -12.22
C LYS A 217 12.33 -13.53 -12.10
N PHE A 218 13.08 -13.15 -11.07
CA PHE A 218 13.47 -11.77 -10.80
C PHE A 218 14.95 -11.67 -10.44
N ASP A 219 15.54 -10.49 -10.59
CA ASP A 219 16.89 -10.21 -10.10
C ASP A 219 16.81 -9.74 -8.64
N PHE A 220 15.76 -8.98 -8.31
CA PHE A 220 15.49 -8.48 -6.97
C PHE A 220 14.00 -8.56 -6.62
N ALA A 221 13.67 -9.06 -5.43
CA ALA A 221 12.31 -9.07 -4.90
C ALA A 221 12.20 -8.33 -3.57
N TYR A 222 11.32 -7.34 -3.51
CA TYR A 222 10.93 -6.65 -2.28
C TYR A 222 9.64 -7.24 -1.72
N PHE A 223 9.66 -7.59 -0.44
CA PHE A 223 8.50 -8.08 0.27
C PHE A 223 8.19 -7.24 1.50
N ASP A 224 6.94 -6.82 1.62
CA ASP A 224 6.36 -6.16 2.78
C ASP A 224 4.97 -6.77 3.07
N PRO A 225 4.90 -8.04 3.48
CA PRO A 225 3.63 -8.71 3.72
C PRO A 225 2.88 -8.05 4.88
N PRO A 226 1.54 -8.04 4.86
CA PRO A 226 0.78 -7.62 6.03
C PRO A 226 1.10 -8.55 7.20
N TYR A 227 1.37 -7.99 8.37
CA TYR A 227 1.69 -8.76 9.57
C TYR A 227 0.66 -8.48 10.66
N GLY A 228 0.26 -9.53 11.36
CA GLY A 228 -0.56 -9.37 12.55
C GLY A 228 0.28 -8.91 13.74
N SER A 229 -0.35 -8.16 14.66
CA SER A 229 0.32 -7.73 15.89
C SER A 229 0.69 -8.92 16.77
N ASN A 230 1.89 -8.86 17.37
CA ASN A 230 2.37 -9.79 18.39
C ASN A 230 1.97 -9.38 19.82
N ASN A 231 1.12 -8.36 19.98
CA ASN A 231 0.69 -7.90 21.29
C ASN A 231 -0.29 -8.91 21.92
N GLU A 232 0.21 -9.76 22.81
CA GLU A 232 -0.59 -10.78 23.53
C GLU A 232 -1.73 -10.18 24.37
N LYS A 233 -1.62 -8.90 24.77
CA LYS A 233 -2.64 -8.18 25.54
C LYS A 233 -3.77 -7.63 24.68
N MET A 234 -3.59 -7.57 23.36
CA MET A 234 -4.68 -7.26 22.44
C MET A 234 -5.26 -8.59 21.95
N PRO A 235 -6.53 -8.91 22.24
CA PRO A 235 -7.18 -10.03 21.56
C PRO A 235 -7.00 -9.82 20.06
N PRO A 236 -6.65 -10.85 19.26
CA PRO A 236 -6.33 -10.70 17.85
C PRO A 236 -7.45 -9.87 17.23
N SER A 237 -7.13 -8.62 16.88
CA SER A 237 -8.12 -7.68 16.41
C SER A 237 -8.74 -8.34 15.19
N ARG A 238 -10.02 -8.72 15.30
CA ARG A 238 -10.64 -9.59 14.30
C ARG A 238 -10.53 -9.01 12.90
N VAL A 239 -10.46 -7.68 12.79
CA VAL A 239 -10.32 -6.94 11.54
C VAL A 239 -8.95 -7.17 10.89
N ARG A 240 -8.95 -7.88 9.76
CA ARG A 240 -7.77 -8.16 8.92
C ARG A 240 -7.44 -7.02 7.96
N TYR A 241 -6.23 -7.03 7.44
CA TYR A 241 -5.73 -6.00 6.51
C TYR A 241 -6.65 -5.76 5.31
N ALA A 242 -7.17 -6.82 4.70
CA ALA A 242 -8.11 -6.74 3.58
C ALA A 242 -9.36 -5.91 3.89
N SER A 243 -9.81 -5.89 5.16
CA SER A 243 -10.94 -5.06 5.58
C SER A 243 -10.64 -3.56 5.56
N TYR A 244 -9.38 -3.13 5.73
CA TYR A 244 -9.06 -1.72 5.95
C TYR A 244 -9.42 -0.84 4.75
N TYR A 245 -9.36 -1.40 3.55
CA TYR A 245 -9.47 -0.67 2.30
C TYR A 245 -10.65 -1.12 1.43
N HIS A 246 -11.64 -1.79 2.03
CA HIS A 246 -12.82 -2.35 1.33
C HIS A 246 -13.58 -1.34 0.47
N ILE A 247 -13.66 -0.07 0.89
CA ILE A 247 -14.33 1.00 0.13
C ILE A 247 -13.67 1.23 -1.24
N TRP A 248 -12.34 1.12 -1.33
CA TRP A 248 -11.64 1.26 -2.60
C TRP A 248 -12.02 0.15 -3.58
N THR A 249 -12.18 -1.08 -3.09
CA THR A 249 -12.73 -2.19 -3.88
C THR A 249 -14.12 -1.86 -4.41
N THR A 250 -15.01 -1.33 -3.56
CA THR A 250 -16.38 -0.91 -3.98
C THR A 250 -16.38 0.20 -5.02
N ILE A 251 -15.46 1.16 -4.95
CA ILE A 251 -15.40 2.27 -5.91
C ILE A 251 -14.84 1.80 -7.25
N ILE A 252 -13.81 0.95 -7.23
CA ILE A 252 -13.18 0.45 -8.45
C ILE A 252 -14.10 -0.52 -9.18
N LYS A 253 -14.63 -1.52 -8.47
CA LYS A 253 -15.56 -2.49 -9.06
C LYS A 253 -16.91 -1.85 -9.39
N HIS A 254 -17.29 -0.79 -8.68
CA HIS A 254 -18.59 -0.11 -8.82
C HIS A 254 -19.76 -1.10 -8.76
N ASP A 255 -19.63 -2.12 -7.91
CA ASP A 255 -20.45 -3.33 -7.88
C ASP A 255 -21.57 -3.29 -6.85
N LYS A 256 -21.70 -2.20 -6.08
CA LYS A 256 -22.79 -1.95 -5.11
C LYS A 256 -23.07 -3.19 -4.24
N PRO A 257 -22.04 -3.68 -3.51
CA PRO A 257 -22.05 -4.98 -2.85
C PRO A 257 -23.04 -5.02 -1.67
N GLU A 258 -23.35 -6.22 -1.20
CA GLU A 258 -24.00 -6.38 0.10
C GLU A 258 -23.07 -5.87 1.22
N LEU A 259 -23.66 -5.16 2.19
CA LEU A 259 -22.94 -4.49 3.27
C LEU A 259 -23.34 -5.05 4.64
N PHE A 260 -22.41 -5.02 5.60
CA PHE A 260 -22.67 -5.47 6.96
C PHE A 260 -22.06 -4.56 8.04
N GLY A 261 -22.65 -4.64 9.23
CA GLY A 261 -22.18 -3.98 10.44
C GLY A 261 -22.40 -2.45 10.43
N LYS A 262 -22.09 -1.80 11.56
CA LYS A 262 -22.37 -0.36 11.75
C LYS A 262 -21.59 0.57 10.82
N VAL A 263 -20.49 0.07 10.25
CA VAL A 263 -19.58 0.82 9.37
C VAL A 263 -19.79 0.50 7.89
N ASN A 264 -20.78 -0.32 7.54
CA ASN A 264 -21.12 -0.68 6.16
C ASN A 264 -19.92 -1.29 5.40
N ARG A 265 -19.29 -2.33 5.97
CA ARG A 265 -18.24 -3.08 5.28
C ARG A 265 -18.83 -4.01 4.23
N ARG A 266 -18.11 -4.28 3.15
CA ARG A 266 -18.50 -5.30 2.17
C ARG A 266 -18.55 -6.68 2.83
N VAL A 267 -19.57 -7.49 2.55
CA VAL A 267 -19.68 -8.85 3.13
C VAL A 267 -18.46 -9.72 2.79
N ASP A 268 -17.93 -9.61 1.56
CA ASP A 268 -16.73 -10.33 1.10
C ASP A 268 -15.43 -9.89 1.79
N SER A 269 -15.42 -8.75 2.48
CA SER A 269 -14.29 -8.29 3.30
C SER A 269 -14.36 -8.84 4.73
N ARG A 270 -15.14 -9.89 4.99
CA ARG A 270 -15.19 -10.53 6.31
C ARG A 270 -13.87 -11.21 6.62
N ASP A 271 -13.55 -11.20 7.91
CA ASP A 271 -12.26 -11.64 8.42
C ASP A 271 -12.01 -13.15 8.26
N LEU A 272 -13.04 -13.94 8.02
CA LEU A 272 -12.93 -15.38 7.72
C LEU A 272 -12.79 -15.69 6.23
N GLU A 273 -13.09 -14.72 5.36
CA GLU A 273 -13.11 -14.89 3.90
C GLU A 273 -11.86 -14.29 3.25
N SER A 274 -11.38 -13.16 3.78
CA SER A 274 -10.28 -12.38 3.18
C SER A 274 -9.03 -12.28 4.08
N ALA A 275 -8.79 -13.25 4.98
CA ALA A 275 -7.62 -13.22 5.85
C ALA A 275 -6.32 -13.57 5.08
N SER A 276 -5.29 -12.75 5.25
CA SER A 276 -3.94 -13.10 4.83
C SER A 276 -3.32 -14.14 5.75
N ILE A 277 -2.67 -15.16 5.18
CA ILE A 277 -1.92 -16.16 5.95
C ILE A 277 -0.77 -15.52 6.76
N PHE A 278 -0.23 -14.40 6.28
CA PHE A 278 0.83 -13.63 6.97
C PHE A 278 0.31 -12.88 8.22
N GLU A 279 -1.01 -12.75 8.37
CA GLU A 279 -1.66 -12.18 9.55
C GLU A 279 -2.17 -13.25 10.53
N GLU A 280 -1.95 -14.54 10.26
CA GLU A 280 -2.47 -15.62 11.09
C GLU A 280 -1.84 -15.60 12.50
N PHE A 281 -2.68 -15.76 13.52
CA PHE A 281 -2.28 -15.78 14.93
C PHE A 281 -2.26 -17.20 15.50
N ARG A 282 -2.86 -18.16 14.78
CA ARG A 282 -2.81 -19.57 15.16
C ARG A 282 -1.38 -20.10 15.05
N LYS A 283 -1.07 -21.00 15.98
CA LYS A 283 0.17 -21.77 16.03
C LYS A 283 -0.09 -23.18 15.54
N ASP A 284 0.95 -23.83 15.04
CA ASP A 284 0.96 -25.26 14.75
C ASP A 284 1.15 -26.11 16.02
N GLU A 285 1.26 -27.42 15.83
CA GLU A 285 1.49 -28.41 16.89
C GLU A 285 2.83 -28.19 17.63
N ASP A 286 3.83 -27.61 16.96
CA ASP A 286 5.15 -27.28 17.51
C ASP A 286 5.19 -25.91 18.21
N GLY A 287 4.06 -25.19 18.28
CA GLY A 287 3.95 -23.88 18.90
C GLY A 287 4.50 -22.71 18.08
N LYS A 288 4.81 -22.91 16.79
CA LYS A 288 5.24 -21.88 15.83
C LYS A 288 4.05 -21.23 15.15
N PHE A 289 4.10 -19.92 14.93
CA PHE A 289 3.03 -19.21 14.23
C PHE A 289 2.94 -19.63 12.75
N LEU A 290 1.72 -19.84 12.26
CA LEU A 290 1.49 -20.14 10.84
C LEU A 290 1.98 -19.02 9.90
N ALA A 291 1.95 -17.76 10.36
CA ALA A 291 2.53 -16.64 9.63
C ALA A 291 4.05 -16.80 9.40
N THR A 292 4.78 -17.34 10.39
CA THR A 292 6.22 -17.60 10.26
C THR A 292 6.50 -18.69 9.22
N LYS A 293 5.65 -19.72 9.14
CA LYS A 293 5.72 -20.74 8.08
C LYS A 293 5.46 -20.16 6.70
N ALA A 294 4.45 -19.29 6.58
CA ALA A 294 4.14 -18.63 5.32
C ALA A 294 5.30 -17.73 4.82
N LEU A 295 5.99 -17.01 5.71
CA LEU A 295 7.17 -16.22 5.35
C LEU A 295 8.32 -17.11 4.86
N ARG A 296 8.55 -18.24 5.51
CA ARG A 296 9.52 -19.24 5.07
C ARG A 296 9.19 -19.77 3.68
N GLU A 297 7.95 -20.23 3.48
CA GLU A 297 7.48 -20.72 2.19
C GLU A 297 7.61 -19.65 1.08
N LEU A 298 7.32 -18.38 1.40
CA LEU A 298 7.45 -17.28 0.46
C LEU A 298 8.90 -17.11 0.01
N ILE A 299 9.85 -17.09 0.96
CA ILE A 299 11.28 -16.97 0.65
C ILE A 299 11.75 -18.19 -0.14
N GLU A 300 11.37 -19.41 0.26
CA GLU A 300 11.71 -20.66 -0.41
C GLU A 300 11.21 -20.71 -1.86
N LYS A 301 9.95 -20.36 -2.11
CA LYS A 301 9.35 -20.37 -3.46
C LYS A 301 9.83 -19.24 -4.37
N THR A 302 10.40 -18.18 -3.81
CA THR A 302 10.77 -17.00 -4.61
C THR A 302 11.98 -17.26 -5.50
N ASN A 303 11.78 -17.26 -6.82
CA ASN A 303 12.89 -17.35 -7.77
C ASN A 303 13.50 -15.95 -8.04
N ALA A 304 14.30 -15.46 -7.10
CA ALA A 304 15.03 -14.20 -7.21
C ALA A 304 16.47 -14.34 -6.74
N HIS A 305 17.41 -13.60 -7.34
CA HIS A 305 18.81 -13.56 -6.88
C HIS A 305 18.92 -12.84 -5.53
N TYR A 306 18.31 -11.66 -5.40
CA TYR A 306 18.26 -10.93 -4.13
C TYR A 306 16.82 -10.81 -3.61
N ILE A 307 16.67 -10.96 -2.30
CA ILE A 307 15.40 -10.72 -1.60
C ILE A 307 15.63 -9.67 -0.51
N LEU A 308 14.76 -8.65 -0.48
CA LEU A 308 14.69 -7.66 0.58
C LEU A 308 13.35 -7.80 1.31
N LEU A 309 13.38 -8.29 2.54
CA LEU A 309 12.20 -8.41 3.39
C LEU A 309 12.12 -7.21 4.35
N SER A 310 11.02 -6.49 4.30
CA SER A 310 10.62 -5.50 5.31
C SER A 310 9.77 -6.20 6.37
N TYR A 311 10.14 -6.00 7.65
CA TYR A 311 9.34 -6.52 8.75
C TYR A 311 9.45 -5.65 9.98
N SER A 312 8.32 -5.37 10.64
CA SER A 312 8.29 -4.58 11.86
C SER A 312 8.57 -5.42 13.10
N SER A 313 9.23 -4.82 14.10
CA SER A 313 9.41 -5.42 15.43
C SER A 313 8.08 -5.74 16.15
N GLY A 314 6.97 -5.16 15.71
CA GLY A 314 5.63 -5.46 16.21
C GLY A 314 4.95 -6.68 15.59
N GLY A 315 5.57 -7.30 14.58
CA GLY A 315 5.08 -8.51 13.92
C GLY A 315 5.35 -9.78 14.72
N ARG A 316 4.73 -10.89 14.30
CA ARG A 316 4.79 -12.17 15.03
C ARG A 316 6.10 -12.92 14.91
N ALA A 317 6.80 -12.76 13.79
CA ALA A 317 8.12 -13.35 13.61
C ALA A 317 9.18 -12.48 14.28
N THR A 318 10.01 -13.11 15.11
CA THR A 318 11.14 -12.43 15.76
C THR A 318 12.29 -12.20 14.77
N LYS A 319 13.17 -11.24 15.08
CA LYS A 319 14.39 -11.00 14.28
C LYS A 319 15.25 -12.26 14.13
N GLN A 320 15.35 -13.07 15.18
CA GLN A 320 16.14 -14.31 15.15
C GLN A 320 15.49 -15.33 14.22
N GLU A 321 14.19 -15.59 14.37
CA GLU A 321 13.48 -16.53 13.48
C GLU A 321 13.57 -16.12 12.01
N LEU A 322 13.45 -14.84 11.69
CA LEU A 322 13.62 -14.34 10.32
C LEU A 322 15.04 -14.53 9.82
N SER A 323 16.05 -14.29 10.67
CA SER A 323 17.45 -14.50 10.31
C SER A 323 17.74 -15.98 10.04
N ASP A 324 17.17 -16.87 10.87
CA ASP A 324 17.31 -18.32 10.72
C ASP A 324 16.66 -18.80 9.41
N ILE A 325 15.42 -18.38 9.13
CA ILE A 325 14.71 -18.69 7.86
C ILE A 325 15.53 -18.26 6.64
N ILE A 326 16.11 -17.06 6.69
CA ILE A 326 16.93 -16.53 5.61
C ILE A 326 18.20 -17.36 5.42
N GLN A 327 18.86 -17.75 6.50
CA GLN A 327 20.12 -18.53 6.46
C GLN A 327 19.93 -19.97 5.98
N GLU A 328 18.72 -20.52 6.12
CA GLU A 328 18.40 -21.85 5.60
C GLU A 328 18.29 -21.90 4.07
N THR A 329 17.97 -20.75 3.44
CA THR A 329 17.64 -20.67 2.01
C THR A 329 18.59 -19.76 1.22
N GLY A 330 19.57 -19.16 1.89
CA GLY A 330 20.55 -18.28 1.27
C GLY A 330 21.48 -17.63 2.29
N LYS A 331 22.17 -16.58 1.86
CA LYS A 331 23.13 -15.83 2.66
C LYS A 331 22.53 -14.49 3.07
N LEU A 332 22.43 -14.26 4.38
CA LEU A 332 22.08 -12.95 4.91
C LEU A 332 23.23 -11.96 4.66
N LEU A 333 22.99 -10.94 3.83
CA LEU A 333 24.01 -9.95 3.47
C LEU A 333 23.99 -8.74 4.40
N LYS A 334 22.80 -8.25 4.75
CA LYS A 334 22.64 -7.01 5.52
C LYS A 334 21.34 -6.99 6.29
N VAL A 335 21.36 -6.42 7.50
CA VAL A 335 20.16 -6.04 8.26
C VAL A 335 20.24 -4.56 8.57
N VAL A 336 19.24 -3.79 8.12
CA VAL A 336 19.13 -2.36 8.42
C VAL A 336 17.96 -2.15 9.38
N GLU A 337 18.22 -1.47 10.49
CA GLU A 337 17.20 -1.05 11.44
C GLU A 337 16.83 0.42 11.19
N VAL A 338 15.54 0.69 10.99
CA VAL A 338 15.01 2.04 10.75
C VAL A 338 14.12 2.45 11.93
N ASP A 339 14.52 3.50 12.64
CA ASP A 339 13.76 4.09 13.76
C ASP A 339 12.77 5.14 13.21
N TYR A 340 11.47 4.85 13.29
CA TYR A 340 10.41 5.76 12.82
C TYR A 340 10.38 7.12 13.55
N LYS A 341 10.92 7.25 14.78
CA LYS A 341 10.89 8.50 15.55
C LYS A 341 12.05 9.45 15.24
N LYS A 342 13.21 8.95 14.79
CA LYS A 342 14.41 9.80 14.57
C LYS A 342 14.32 10.74 13.37
N ASN A 343 13.35 10.55 12.48
CA ASN A 343 13.12 11.43 11.31
C ASN A 343 12.05 12.51 11.55
N VAL A 344 11.61 12.72 12.80
CA VAL A 344 11.01 13.97 13.25
C VAL A 344 12.13 14.79 13.87
N MET A 345 12.44 15.95 13.28
CA MET A 345 13.54 16.83 13.69
C MET A 345 13.62 17.02 15.21
N ALA A 346 14.87 17.18 15.67
CA ALA A 346 15.24 17.82 16.91
C ALA A 346 14.39 19.07 17.20
N ASN A 347 14.13 19.28 18.50
CA ASN A 347 13.37 20.36 19.14
C ASN A 347 11.86 20.16 19.27
N MET A 348 11.46 19.48 20.35
CA MET A 348 10.58 20.07 21.39
C MET A 348 10.57 19.16 22.62
N ARG A 349 11.33 19.55 23.66
CA ARG A 349 11.14 19.09 25.04
C ARG A 349 10.36 20.16 25.78
N TRP A 350 9.34 19.75 26.54
CA TRP A 350 8.78 20.24 27.83
C TRP A 350 7.56 19.30 28.02
N THR A 351 7.41 18.40 28.99
CA THR A 351 7.77 18.33 30.42
C THR A 351 7.94 16.86 30.86
N ASN A 352 8.64 16.65 31.98
CA ASN A 352 8.81 15.35 32.64
C ASN A 352 7.46 14.77 33.06
N ASP A 353 7.16 13.54 32.63
CA ASP A 353 6.67 12.50 33.53
C ASP A 353 6.85 11.11 32.92
N TRP A 354 7.23 10.19 33.79
CA TRP A 354 7.78 8.88 33.52
C TRP A 354 6.73 7.89 33.03
N VAL A 355 7.06 7.14 31.95
CA VAL A 355 6.57 5.77 31.77
C VAL A 355 7.76 4.90 31.36
N ASN A 356 8.10 3.96 32.22
CA ASN A 356 9.15 2.96 32.01
C ASN A 356 8.78 1.95 30.91
N SER A 357 9.84 1.48 30.23
CA SER A 357 10.01 0.36 29.28
C SER A 357 9.48 0.44 27.83
N ASP A 358 10.42 0.79 26.93
CA ASP A 358 10.76 0.15 25.64
C ASP A 358 9.76 0.12 24.47
N GLY A 359 8.93 1.15 24.33
CA GLY A 359 8.02 1.35 23.20
C GLY A 359 8.64 1.97 21.93
N LYS A 360 9.64 1.34 21.30
CA LYS A 360 10.10 1.69 19.95
C LYS A 360 9.72 0.61 18.95
N TYR A 361 8.78 0.90 18.06
CA TYR A 361 8.53 0.08 16.88
C TYR A 361 9.63 0.36 15.87
N HIS A 362 10.45 -0.64 15.59
CA HIS A 362 11.52 -0.58 14.60
C HIS A 362 11.06 -1.29 13.33
N GLU A 363 11.42 -0.73 12.16
CA GLU A 363 11.34 -1.49 10.91
C GLU A 363 12.70 -2.12 10.64
N TYR A 364 12.71 -3.40 10.28
CA TYR A 364 13.91 -4.10 9.84
C TYR A 364 13.82 -4.38 8.34
N LEU A 365 14.92 -4.11 7.64
CA LEU A 365 15.12 -4.49 6.25
C LEU A 365 16.20 -5.57 6.21
N PHE A 366 15.81 -6.81 5.87
CA PHE A 366 16.72 -7.95 5.73
C PHE A 366 17.02 -8.17 4.25
N LEU A 367 18.26 -7.88 3.85
CA LEU A 367 18.75 -8.20 2.52
C LEU A 367 19.45 -9.56 2.55
N MET A 368 19.02 -10.45 1.66
CA MET A 368 19.65 -11.73 1.44
C MET A 368 19.98 -11.96 -0.04
N GLU A 369 20.98 -12.79 -0.25
CA GLU A 369 21.31 -13.39 -1.54
C GLU A 369 20.87 -14.84 -1.51
N LYS A 370 20.05 -15.25 -2.46
CA LYS A 370 19.53 -16.61 -2.54
C LYS A 370 20.55 -17.53 -3.21
N THR A 371 20.76 -18.71 -2.64
CA THR A 371 21.70 -19.74 -3.13
C THR A 371 21.04 -20.75 -4.05
#